data_AF-A0A533RYF9-F1
#
_entry.id   AF-A0A533RYF9-F1
#
_cell.length_a   1.000
_cell.length_b   1.000
_cell.length_c   1.000
_cell.angle_alpha   90.00
_cell.angle_beta   90.00
_cell.angle_gamma   90.00
#
_symmetry.space_group_name_H-M   'P 1'
#
loop_
_entity.id
_entity.type
_entity.pdbx_description
1 polymer ?
#
loop_
_entity_poly.entity_id
_entity_poly.type
_entity_poly.pdbx_seq_one_letter_code
_entity_poly.pdbx_strand_id
1 'polypeptide(L)' 'MPAENPEAAHDACVGLISDTHGRLDARVIDVFEAAGVSAIVHAGDVGGAEVLYALEAVAPVTAV' A
#
# COMPACT_ATOMS: atom_id res chain seq x y z
N MET A 1 16.62 12.88 -20.15
CA MET A 1 17.04 11.54 -19.75
C MET A 1 17.10 11.57 -18.24
N PRO A 2 16.12 10.99 -17.53
CA PRO A 2 16.02 11.19 -16.09
C PRO A 2 17.22 10.51 -15.43
N ALA A 3 17.83 11.25 -14.50
CA ALA A 3 18.91 10.77 -13.68
C ALA A 3 18.40 9.60 -12.83
N GLU A 4 19.06 8.46 -13.00
CA GLU A 4 19.33 7.48 -11.95
C GLU A 4 19.47 8.17 -10.58
N ASN A 5 18.53 7.94 -9.67
CA ASN A 5 18.69 8.34 -8.28
C ASN A 5 19.24 7.12 -7.51
N PRO A 6 20.51 7.10 -7.08
CA PRO A 6 21.10 5.98 -6.34
C PRO A 6 20.86 6.07 -4.82
N GLU A 7 19.76 6.69 -4.40
CA GLU A 7 19.38 6.81 -2.97
C GLU A 7 18.34 5.76 -2.53
N ALA A 8 18.22 4.64 -3.27
CA ALA A 8 17.34 3.52 -2.94
C ALA A 8 17.93 2.62 -1.83
N ALA A 9 18.34 3.21 -0.72
CA ALA A 9 18.78 2.51 0.48
C ALA A 9 18.22 3.18 1.74
N HIS A 10 16.89 3.22 1.85
CA HIS A 10 16.18 3.31 3.13
C HIS A 10 15.20 2.15 3.12
N ASP A 11 15.20 1.29 4.15
CA ASP A 11 14.30 0.12 4.32
C ASP A 11 13.00 0.26 3.53
N ALA A 12 12.92 -0.36 2.34
CA ALA A 12 11.73 -0.31 1.50
C ALA A 12 10.65 -1.16 2.16
N CYS A 13 9.96 -0.58 3.15
CA CYS A 13 8.88 -1.23 3.84
C CYS A 13 7.71 -1.31 2.87
N VAL A 14 7.27 -2.54 2.57
CA VAL A 14 6.13 -2.82 1.72
C VAL A 14 5.00 -3.33 2.60
N GLY A 15 3.88 -2.62 2.60
CA GLY A 15 2.66 -3.06 3.26
C GLY A 15 2.01 -4.19 2.46
N LEU A 16 1.67 -5.31 3.10
CA LEU A 16 0.96 -6.42 2.47
C LEU A 16 -0.39 -6.63 3.15
N ILE A 17 -1.45 -6.71 2.36
CA ILE A 17 -2.81 -7.02 2.81
C ILE A 17 -3.46 -8.04 1.86
N SER A 18 -4.41 -8.84 2.34
CA SER A 18 -5.14 -9.83 1.52
C SER A 18 -6.58 -9.94 1.98
N ASP A 19 -7.46 -10.34 1.07
CA ASP A 19 -8.86 -10.73 1.32
C ASP A 19 -9.65 -9.73 2.17
N THR A 20 -9.66 -8.47 1.76
CA THR A 20 -10.46 -7.45 2.42
C THR A 20 -11.96 -7.65 2.16
N HIS A 21 -12.37 -8.29 1.06
CA HIS A 21 -13.78 -8.50 0.69
C HIS A 21 -14.66 -7.25 0.87
N GLY A 22 -14.13 -6.08 0.53
CA GLY A 22 -14.79 -4.78 0.65
C GLY A 22 -14.84 -4.19 2.06
N ARG A 23 -14.17 -4.80 3.05
CA ARG A 23 -14.01 -4.29 4.40
C ARG A 23 -12.55 -3.92 4.66
N LEU A 24 -12.28 -2.62 4.63
CA LEU A 24 -11.02 -2.05 5.11
C LEU A 24 -11.28 -1.34 6.44
N ASP A 25 -10.56 -1.75 7.48
CA ASP A 25 -10.59 -1.06 8.77
C ASP A 25 -9.64 0.13 8.73
N ALA A 26 -10.09 1.31 9.17
CA ALA A 26 -9.28 2.54 9.15
C ALA A 26 -7.95 2.39 9.91
N ARG A 27 -7.89 1.50 10.91
CA ARG A 27 -6.65 1.22 11.65
C ARG A 27 -5.53 0.65 10.77
N VAL A 28 -5.88 0.01 9.66
CA VAL A 28 -4.89 -0.52 8.69
C VAL A 28 -4.13 0.63 8.02
N ILE A 29 -4.86 1.70 7.66
CA ILE A 29 -4.30 2.93 7.10
C ILE A 29 -3.32 3.55 8.11
N ASP A 30 -3.76 3.72 9.36
CA ASP A 30 -2.93 4.29 10.44
C ASP A 30 -1.64 3.49 10.65
N VAL A 31 -1.71 2.15 10.57
CA VAL A 31 -0.54 1.28 10.70
C VAL A 31 0.42 1.43 9.52
N PHE A 32 -0.10 1.52 8.30
CA PHE A 32 0.74 1.71 7.11
C PHE A 32 1.39 3.09 7.08
N GLU A 33 0.67 4.13 7.48
CA GLU A 33 1.23 5.48 7.64
C GLU A 33 2.29 5.53 8.75
N ALA A 34 2.01 4.95 9.92
CA ALA A 34 2.95 4.91 11.03
C ALA A 34 4.21 4.09 10.74
N ALA A 35 4.08 3.04 9.92
CA ALA A 35 5.20 2.23 9.46
C ALA A 35 6.01 2.92 8.34
N GLY A 36 5.49 3.98 7.71
CA GLY A 36 6.15 4.67 6.61
C GLY A 36 6.32 3.77 5.38
N VAL A 37 5.28 3.01 5.01
CA VAL A 37 5.37 2.09 3.86
C VAL A 37 5.55 2.85 2.55
N SER A 38 6.45 2.34 1.72
CA SER A 38 6.78 2.91 0.41
C SER A 38 5.89 2.40 -0.72
N ALA A 39 5.29 1.21 -0.54
CA ALA A 39 4.34 0.60 -1.45
C ALA A 39 3.41 -0.33 -0.69
N ILE A 40 2.20 -0.53 -1.20
CA ILE A 40 1.21 -1.45 -0.64
C ILE A 40 0.84 -2.50 -1.69
N VAL A 41 0.79 -3.77 -1.30
CA VAL A 41 0.36 -4.88 -2.14
C VAL A 41 -0.90 -5.50 -1.54
N HIS A 42 -1.96 -5.59 -2.36
CA HIS A 42 -3.16 -6.36 -2.01
C HIS A 42 -3.12 -7.71 -2.73
N ALA A 43 -2.87 -8.80 -1.99
CA ALA A 43 -2.60 -10.13 -2.52
C ALA A 43 -3.81 -11.09 -2.45
N GLY A 44 -5.01 -10.62 -2.77
CA GLY A 44 -6.25 -11.41 -2.65
C GLY A 44 -7.49 -10.61 -3.05
N ASP A 45 -8.67 -11.09 -2.65
CA ASP A 45 -9.93 -10.47 -3.07
C ASP A 45 -10.17 -9.13 -2.36
N VAL A 46 -10.04 -8.04 -3.10
CA VAL A 46 -10.31 -6.69 -2.62
C VAL A 46 -11.80 -6.50 -2.35
N GLY A 47 -12.66 -7.15 -3.13
CA GLY A 47 -14.12 -6.98 -3.09
C GLY A 47 -14.65 -5.64 -3.62
N GLY A 48 -13.89 -4.53 -3.58
CA GLY A 48 -14.36 -3.23 -4.10
C GLY A 48 -13.28 -2.15 -4.25
N ALA A 49 -13.45 -1.26 -5.24
CA ALA A 49 -12.48 -0.21 -5.57
C ALA A 49 -12.24 0.81 -4.46
N GLU A 50 -13.22 1.01 -3.57
CA GLU A 50 -13.12 1.88 -2.38
C GLU A 50 -11.90 1.54 -1.50
N VAL A 51 -11.57 0.24 -1.38
CA VAL A 51 -10.42 -0.23 -0.61
C VAL A 51 -9.11 0.21 -1.27
N LEU A 52 -9.02 0.13 -2.60
CA LEU A 52 -7.83 0.56 -3.33
C LEU A 52 -7.65 2.07 -3.25
N TYR A 53 -8.72 2.85 -3.40
CA TYR A 53 -8.66 4.31 -3.26
C TYR A 53 -8.20 4.75 -1.87
N ALA A 54 -8.69 4.07 -0.82
CA ALA A 54 -8.26 4.36 0.54
C ALA A 54 -6.77 4.03 0.75
N LEU A 55 -6.29 2.89 0.22
CA LEU A 55 -4.89 2.50 0.33
C LEU A 55 -3.96 3.37 -0.56
N GLU A 56 -4.41 3.79 -1.74
CA GLU A 56 -3.67 4.68 -2.66
C GLU A 56 -3.45 6.07 -2.07
N ALA A 57 -4.30 6.52 -1.14
CA ALA A 57 -4.09 7.77 -0.41
C ALA A 57 -2.83 7.73 0.48
N VAL A 58 -2.39 6.54 0.89
CA VAL A 58 -1.20 6.35 1.73
C VAL A 58 0.05 6.19 0.85
N ALA A 59 0.01 5.21 -0.06
CA ALA A 59 1.15 4.83 -0.88
C ALA A 59 0.67 4.15 -2.17
N PRO A 60 1.51 4.04 -3.21
CA PRO A 60 1.15 3.33 -4.44
C PRO A 60 0.70 1.90 -4.15
N VAL A 61 -0.52 1.55 -4.57
CA VAL A 61 -1.11 0.23 -4.36
C VAL A 61 -0.97 -0.63 -5.61
N THR A 62 -0.57 -1.88 -5.42
CA THR A 62 -0.66 -2.92 -6.44
C THR A 62 -1.60 -4.02 -5.95
N ALA A 63 -2.72 -4.21 -6.63
CA ALA A 63 -3.63 -5.33 -6.35
C ALA A 63 -3.44 -6.42 -7.41
N VAL A 64 -3.41 -7.68 -6.98
CA VAL A 64 -3.31 -8.87 -7.84
C VAL A 64 -4.51 -9.78 -7.72
#